data_AF-A0A841YYU1-F1
#
_entry.id   AF-A0A841YYU1-F1
#
_cell.length_a   1.000
_cell.length_b   1.000
_cell.length_c   1.000
_cell.angle_alpha   90.00
_cell.angle_beta   90.00
_cell.angle_gamma   90.00
#
_symmetry.space_group_name_H-M   'P 1'
#
loop_
_entity.id
_entity.type
_entity.pdbx_description
1 polymer ?
#
loop_
_entity_poly.entity_id
_entity_poly.type
_entity_poly.pdbx_seq_one_letter_code
_entity_poly.pdbx_strand_id
1 'polypeptide(L)'
;MLLQNVNYLWYLVKRVFKLLINYDAKPADSIYYVGCCILQELQNEIELDVLFRLTKLMYNENLTYTDFILALDFLFIMDKLNIKDLGGVIFVHKNDEDQ
;
A
#
# COMPACT_ATOMS: atom_id res chain seq x y z
N MET A 1 26.84 -3.41 -14.26
CA MET A 1 25.81 -2.46 -13.79
C MET A 1 24.38 -3.01 -13.93
N LEU A 2 23.98 -3.57 -15.09
CA LEU A 2 22.64 -4.18 -15.29
C LEU A 2 22.32 -5.37 -14.35
N LEU A 3 23.30 -6.22 -14.04
CA LEU A 3 23.11 -7.40 -13.16
C LEU A 3 22.83 -7.07 -11.68
N GLN A 4 23.25 -5.90 -11.19
CA GLN A 4 22.96 -5.49 -9.81
C GLN A 4 21.50 -5.04 -9.67
N ASN A 5 20.94 -4.39 -10.69
CA ASN A 5 19.53 -3.96 -10.70
C ASN A 5 18.55 -5.13 -10.71
N VAL A 6 18.83 -6.20 -11.47
CA VAL A 6 17.95 -7.38 -11.51
C VAL A 6 17.92 -8.12 -10.18
N ASN A 7 19.07 -8.23 -9.50
CA ASN A 7 19.14 -8.83 -8.17
C ASN A 7 18.43 -8.00 -7.10
N TYR A 8 18.49 -6.67 -7.20
CA TYR A 8 17.78 -5.76 -6.30
C TYR A 8 16.26 -5.87 -6.50
N LEU A 9 15.81 -5.92 -7.75
CA LEU A 9 14.41 -6.11 -8.09
C LEU A 9 13.89 -7.46 -7.56
N TRP A 10 14.67 -8.53 -7.73
CA TRP A 10 14.33 -9.86 -7.22
C TRP A 10 14.31 -9.92 -5.70
N TYR A 11 15.21 -9.20 -5.03
CA TYR A 11 15.23 -9.08 -3.58
C TYR A 11 14.00 -8.32 -3.05
N LEU A 12 13.62 -7.22 -3.72
CA LEU A 12 12.39 -6.47 -3.43
C LEU A 12 11.16 -7.35 -3.62
N VAL A 13 11.04 -8.05 -4.74
CA VAL A 13 9.92 -8.97 -5.02
C VAL A 13 9.83 -10.06 -3.94
N LYS A 14 10.94 -10.68 -3.54
CA LYS A 14 10.96 -11.68 -2.46
C LYS A 14 10.55 -11.13 -1.09
N ARG A 15 10.92 -9.88 -0.78
CA ARG A 15 10.48 -9.22 0.46
C ARG A 15 8.98 -8.93 0.43
N VAL A 16 8.48 -8.39 -0.68
CA VAL A 16 7.04 -8.14 -0.87
C VAL A 16 6.25 -9.44 -0.75
N PHE A 17 6.72 -10.53 -1.37
CA PHE A 17 6.03 -11.83 -1.31
C PHE A 17 5.94 -12.41 0.12
N LYS A 18 7.00 -12.26 0.94
CA LYS A 18 6.97 -12.68 2.35
C LYS A 18 6.08 -11.80 3.23
N LEU A 19 5.90 -10.53 2.87
CA LEU A 19 4.99 -9.60 3.56
C LEU A 19 3.52 -9.85 3.20
N LEU A 20 3.25 -10.35 1.99
CA LEU A 20 1.90 -10.67 1.52
C LEU A 20 1.31 -11.90 2.22
N ILE A 21 2.15 -12.88 2.56
CA ILE A 21 1.73 -14.14 3.19
C ILE A 21 2.64 -14.39 4.40
N ASN A 22 2.49 -13.56 5.44
CA ASN A 22 3.08 -13.87 6.73
C ASN A 22 2.11 -14.80 7.49
N TYR A 23 2.36 -16.11 7.42
CA TYR A 23 1.47 -17.16 7.96
C TYR A 23 1.25 -17.05 9.49
N ASP A 24 2.22 -16.45 10.19
CA ASP A 24 2.19 -16.25 11.65
C ASP A 24 1.65 -14.85 12.04
N ALA A 25 1.48 -13.93 11.09
CA ALA A 25 0.88 -12.63 11.37
C ALA A 25 -0.64 -12.80 11.51
N LYS A 26 -1.25 -12.02 12.41
CA LYS A 26 -2.71 -11.91 12.41
C LYS A 26 -3.13 -11.40 11.02
N PRO A 27 -4.16 -11.95 10.39
CA PRO A 27 -4.56 -11.55 9.03
C PRO A 27 -4.73 -10.04 8.87
N ALA A 28 -5.19 -9.36 9.93
CA ALA A 28 -5.38 -7.91 10.00
C ALA A 28 -4.09 -7.08 9.89
N ASP A 29 -2.93 -7.69 10.15
CA ASP A 29 -1.62 -7.05 10.08
C ASP A 29 -0.92 -7.32 8.73
N SER A 30 -1.54 -8.11 7.84
CA SER A 30 -0.97 -8.40 6.53
C SER A 30 -1.08 -7.19 5.60
N ILE A 31 -0.06 -6.99 4.76
CA ILE A 31 -0.05 -5.93 3.73
C ILE A 31 -1.24 -6.05 2.79
N TYR A 32 -1.65 -7.29 2.48
CA TYR A 32 -2.84 -7.55 1.69
C TYR A 32 -4.11 -7.02 2.36
N TYR A 33 -4.34 -7.35 3.64
CA TYR A 33 -5.52 -6.89 4.37
C TYR A 33 -5.54 -5.36 4.50
N VAL A 34 -4.42 -4.75 4.89
CA VAL A 34 -4.30 -3.29 4.96
C VAL A 34 -4.58 -2.66 3.60
N GLY A 35 -4.08 -3.25 2.50
CA GLY A 35 -4.39 -2.81 1.15
C GLY A 35 -5.89 -2.84 0.82
N CYS A 36 -6.59 -3.92 1.19
CA CYS A 36 -8.05 -3.98 1.03
C CYS A 36 -8.77 -2.89 1.82
N CYS A 37 -8.37 -2.63 3.07
CA CYS A 37 -8.91 -1.55 3.89
C CYS A 37 -8.69 -0.18 3.25
N ILE A 38 -7.50 0.06 2.68
CA ILE A 38 -7.20 1.32 1.96
C ILE A 38 -8.13 1.49 0.76
N LEU A 39 -8.29 0.45 -0.08
CA LEU A 39 -9.19 0.53 -1.24
C LEU A 39 -10.65 0.77 -0.86
N GLN A 40 -11.07 0.28 0.30
CA GLN A 40 -12.43 0.49 0.82
C GLN A 40 -12.67 1.97 1.19
N GLU A 41 -11.65 2.67 1.70
CA GLU A 41 -11.74 4.10 2.04
C GLU A 41 -11.51 5.02 0.83
N LEU A 42 -10.86 4.54 -0.23
CA LEU A 42 -10.59 5.28 -1.47
C LEU A 42 -11.82 5.37 -2.38
N GLN A 43 -12.89 6.03 -1.91
CA GLN A 43 -14.05 6.36 -2.77
C GLN A 43 -13.82 7.58 -3.66
N ASN A 44 -12.94 8.49 -3.23
CA ASN A 44 -12.52 9.69 -3.96
C ASN A 44 -11.01 9.90 -3.76
N GLU A 45 -10.47 10.92 -4.42
CA GLU A 45 -9.12 11.40 -4.13
C GLU A 45 -9.02 11.89 -2.67
N ILE A 46 -8.00 11.43 -1.95
CA ILE A 46 -7.80 11.72 -0.53
C ILE A 46 -6.33 12.02 -0.25
N GLU A 47 -6.07 12.94 0.66
CA GLU A 47 -4.71 13.23 1.13
C GLU A 47 -4.13 12.02 1.88
N LEU A 48 -2.86 11.70 1.60
CA LEU A 48 -2.15 10.53 2.12
C LEU A 48 -2.20 10.42 3.64
N ASP A 49 -1.95 11.52 4.35
CA ASP A 49 -1.92 11.53 5.81
C ASP A 49 -3.32 11.41 6.43
N VAL A 50 -4.34 11.92 5.74
CA VAL A 50 -5.75 11.73 6.12
C VAL A 50 -6.13 10.25 5.95
N LEU A 51 -5.77 9.65 4.82
CA LEU A 51 -6.00 8.24 4.54
C LEU A 51 -5.33 7.34 5.59
N PHE A 52 -4.07 7.60 5.94
CA PHE A 52 -3.38 6.85 6.99
C PHE A 52 -4.14 6.90 8.33
N ARG A 53 -4.54 8.10 8.76
CA ARG A 53 -5.29 8.26 10.03
C ARG A 53 -6.62 7.52 10.00
N LEU A 54 -7.36 7.60 8.89
CA LEU A 54 -8.63 6.90 8.72
C LEU A 54 -8.44 5.39 8.74
N THR A 55 -7.51 4.85 7.94
CA THR A 55 -7.27 3.40 7.90
C THR A 55 -6.83 2.87 9.26
N LYS A 56 -5.97 3.60 9.96
CA LYS A 56 -5.52 3.26 11.31
C LYS A 56 -6.68 3.25 12.32
N LEU A 57 -7.50 4.30 12.33
CA LEU A 57 -8.63 4.42 13.26
C LEU A 57 -9.70 3.34 13.02
N MET A 58 -10.01 3.05 11.75
CA MET A 58 -11.15 2.20 11.39
C MET A 58 -10.83 0.70 11.44
N TYR A 59 -9.60 0.30 11.13
CA TYR A 59 -9.28 -1.11 10.89
C TYR A 59 -8.18 -1.68 11.78
N ASN A 60 -7.17 -0.88 12.13
CA ASN A 60 -6.05 -1.34 12.92
C ASN A 60 -5.35 -0.21 13.67
N GLU A 61 -5.68 -0.01 14.95
CA GLU A 61 -5.08 1.03 15.81
C GLU A 61 -3.56 0.88 15.98
N ASN A 62 -3.00 -0.30 15.69
CA ASN A 62 -1.57 -0.56 15.74
C ASN A 62 -0.88 -0.37 14.39
N LEU A 63 -1.61 0.02 13.34
CA LEU A 63 -1.04 0.24 12.01
C LEU A 63 0.10 1.25 12.07
N THR A 64 1.27 0.81 11.62
CA THR A 64 2.44 1.68 11.48
C THR A 64 2.40 2.39 10.13
N TYR A 65 3.03 3.57 10.05
CA TYR A 65 3.14 4.27 8.78
C TYR A 65 3.93 3.46 7.76
N THR A 66 4.94 2.70 8.19
CA THR A 66 5.73 1.82 7.32
C THR A 66 4.86 0.73 6.68
N ASP A 67 4.01 0.04 7.45
CA ASP A 67 3.14 -1.00 6.91
C ASP A 67 2.07 -0.42 5.98
N PHE A 68 1.57 0.78 6.29
CA PHE A 68 0.67 1.53 5.43
C PHE A 68 1.30 1.89 4.07
N ILE A 69 2.53 2.41 4.07
CA ILE A 69 3.26 2.71 2.82
C ILE A 69 3.51 1.43 2.03
N LEU A 70 3.89 0.33 2.69
CA LEU A 70 4.08 -0.97 2.01
C LEU A 70 2.78 -1.48 1.38
N ALA A 71 1.63 -1.24 2.01
CA ALA A 71 0.33 -1.54 1.43
C ALA A 71 0.01 -0.65 0.22
N LEU A 72 0.33 0.64 0.26
CA LEU A 72 0.19 1.52 -0.89
C LEU A 72 1.10 1.11 -2.05
N ASP A 73 2.37 0.79 -1.78
CA ASP A 73 3.32 0.30 -2.77
C ASP A 73 2.79 -0.99 -3.42
N PHE A 74 2.26 -1.91 -2.61
CA PHE A 74 1.63 -3.13 -3.11
C PHE A 74 0.45 -2.82 -4.04
N LEU A 75 -0.47 -1.94 -3.64
CA LEU A 75 -1.62 -1.57 -4.46
C LEU A 75 -1.23 -0.83 -5.74
N PHE A 76 -0.20 0.02 -5.68
CA PHE A 76 0.35 0.71 -6.85
C PHE A 76 0.95 -0.28 -7.85
N ILE A 77 1.73 -1.25 -7.38
CA ILE A 77 2.29 -2.33 -8.22
C ILE A 77 1.17 -3.17 -8.86
N MET A 78 0.05 -3.35 -8.17
CA MET A 78 -1.13 -4.04 -8.67
C MET A 78 -2.04 -3.18 -9.56
N ASP A 79 -1.61 -1.94 -9.85
CA ASP A 79 -2.35 -0.96 -10.66
C ASP A 79 -3.75 -0.64 -10.10
N LYS A 80 -3.91 -0.68 -8.77
CA LYS A 80 -5.19 -0.43 -8.08
C LYS A 80 -5.38 1.01 -7.63
N LEU A 81 -4.31 1.78 -7.57
CA LEU A 81 -4.33 3.19 -7.19
C LEU A 81 -3.22 3.96 -7.88
N ASN A 82 -3.33 5.27 -7.82
CA ASN A 82 -2.33 6.19 -8.32
C ASN A 82 -2.15 7.36 -7.33
N ILE A 83 -0.96 7.95 -7.35
CA ILE A 83 -0.49 8.91 -6.36
C ILE A 83 -0.10 10.19 -7.10
N LYS A 84 -0.61 11.34 -6.64
CA LYS A 84 -0.30 12.66 -7.19
C LYS A 84 0.36 13.53 -6.13
N ASP A 85 1.37 14.29 -6.54
CA ASP A 85 1.96 15.35 -5.73
C ASP A 85 1.48 16.70 -6.27
N LEU A 86 0.81 17.47 -5.40
CA LEU A 86 0.34 18.83 -5.67
C LEU A 86 1.04 19.80 -4.72
N GLY A 87 2.30 20.13 -5.03
CA GLY A 87 3.05 21.16 -4.31
C GLY A 87 3.49 20.73 -2.91
N GLY A 88 3.85 19.45 -2.74
CA GLY A 88 4.27 18.86 -1.46
C GLY A 88 3.14 18.21 -0.68
N VAL A 89 1.90 18.25 -1.20
CA VAL A 89 0.76 17.52 -0.65
C VAL A 89 0.48 16.31 -1.53
N ILE A 90 0.50 15.13 -0.92
CA ILE A 90 0.34 13.86 -1.63
C ILE A 90 -1.11 13.41 -1.55
N PHE A 91 -1.70 13.14 -2.71
CA PHE A 91 -3.04 12.63 -2.87
C PHE A 91 -3.03 11.22 -3.46
N VAL A 92 -3.91 10.36 -2.96
CA VAL A 92 -4.11 8.99 -3.42
C VAL A 92 -5.52 8.89 -4.00
N HIS A 93 -5.64 8.29 -5.18
CA HIS A 93 -6.93 7.98 -5.78
C HIS A 93 -6.92 6.54 -6.29
N LYS A 94 -8.08 5.89 -6.18
CA LYS A 94 -8.29 4.56 -6.76
C LYS A 94 -8.26 4.68 -8.29
N ASN A 95 -7.64 3.71 -8.96
CA ASN A 95 -7.79 3.59 -10.40
C ASN A 95 -9.20 3.05 -10.69
N ASP A 96 -9.88 3.62 -11.68
CA ASP A 96 -11.12 3.04 -12.17
C ASP A 96 -10.81 1.62 -12.64
N GLU A 97 -11.55 0.63 -12.15
CA GLU A 97 -11.46 -0.72 -12.70
C GLU A 97 -11.92 -0.61 -14.16
N ASP A 98 -11.04 -1.00 -15.09
CA ASP A 98 -11.35 -1.07 -16.53
C ASP A 98 -12.78 -1.59 -16.71
N GLN A 99 -13.65 -0.75 -17.27
CA GLN A 99 -15.00 -1.15 -17.70
C GLN A 99 -14.92 -2.21 -18.80
#